data_AF-A0A7X7ICN7-F1
#
_entry.id   AF-A0A7X7ICN7-F1
#
_cell.length_a   1.000
_cell.length_b   1.000
_cell.length_c   1.000
_cell.angle_alpha   90.00
_cell.angle_beta   90.00
_cell.angle_gamma   90.00
#
_symmetry.space_group_name_H-M   'P 1'
#
loop_
_entity.id
_entity.type
_entity.pdbx_description
1 polymer ?
#
loop_
_entity_poly.entity_id
_entity_poly.type
_entity_poly.pdbx_seq_one_letter_code
_entity_poly.pdbx_strand_id
1 'polypeptide(L)'
;MREVDVGQVTEAVARLAIEACTYLGEDVVDFLEKAIDRERSETGRDVLVQLLENANLARDTNRPLCQDTGLAVVFLEVGQDVHLVGGSLEEAVDEGVRRGYTDGYLRKSAVADPIGARKNTGDNTPAMLHTRIVPGDKVKIIVAPKGGGAENMSAIGMLKPAQGREGAIEFIVDTVSKAGPNPCPPILVGVGLGGTFEKAAYMAKHSLMREVGSTNPDPRLAELEDEIERRCNDLGIGPAGLGGTVTVIDVFIEELPAHIASMPVAVNIQCHSARHKEVVI
;
A
#
# COMPACT_ATOMS: atom_id res chain seq x y z
N MET A 1 -8.96 -31.42 -4.99
CA MET A 1 -8.25 -30.47 -5.87
C MET A 1 -9.30 -29.74 -6.68
N ARG A 2 -9.44 -28.43 -6.45
CA ARG A 2 -10.39 -27.55 -7.13
C ARG A 2 -9.67 -26.91 -8.32
N GLU A 3 -10.24 -26.99 -9.50
CA GLU A 3 -9.71 -26.31 -10.67
C GLU A 3 -10.21 -24.86 -10.72
N VAL A 4 -9.30 -23.93 -10.97
CA VAL A 4 -9.60 -22.50 -11.17
C VAL A 4 -8.99 -22.07 -12.49
N ASP A 5 -9.84 -21.65 -13.42
CA ASP A 5 -9.40 -21.11 -14.71
C ASP A 5 -8.74 -19.73 -14.50
N VAL A 6 -7.53 -19.54 -15.02
CA VAL A 6 -6.80 -18.28 -14.88
C VAL A 6 -7.52 -17.08 -15.54
N GLY A 7 -8.47 -17.31 -16.44
CA GLY A 7 -9.38 -16.28 -16.94
C GLY A 7 -10.18 -15.60 -15.84
N GLN A 8 -10.56 -16.31 -14.77
CA GLN A 8 -11.21 -15.72 -13.60
C GLN A 8 -10.26 -14.78 -12.84
N VAL A 9 -8.95 -15.09 -12.83
CA VAL A 9 -7.92 -14.20 -12.26
C VAL A 9 -7.78 -12.95 -13.12
N THR A 10 -7.75 -13.08 -14.44
CA THR A 10 -7.72 -11.95 -15.39
C THR A 10 -8.89 -11.00 -15.16
N GLU A 11 -10.11 -11.52 -15.10
CA GLU A 11 -11.33 -10.74 -14.88
C GLU A 11 -11.32 -10.04 -13.51
N ALA A 12 -10.92 -10.77 -12.46
CA ALA A 12 -10.82 -10.22 -11.12
C ALA A 12 -9.79 -9.08 -11.04
N VAL A 13 -8.58 -9.28 -11.59
CA VAL A 13 -7.53 -8.26 -11.56
C VAL A 13 -7.93 -7.02 -12.37
N ALA A 14 -8.54 -7.20 -13.55
CA ALA A 14 -9.02 -6.07 -14.36
C ALA A 14 -10.06 -5.22 -13.62
N ARG A 15 -11.06 -5.87 -13.02
CA ARG A 15 -12.09 -5.19 -12.23
C ARG A 15 -11.48 -4.48 -11.02
N LEU A 16 -10.67 -5.19 -10.23
CA LEU A 16 -10.08 -4.64 -9.01
C LEU A 16 -9.12 -3.48 -9.29
N ALA A 17 -8.40 -3.46 -10.42
CA ALA A 17 -7.55 -2.34 -10.80
C ALA A 17 -8.35 -1.04 -11.00
N ILE A 18 -9.52 -1.14 -11.64
CA ILE A 18 -10.45 0.00 -11.84
C ILE A 18 -11.04 0.42 -10.50
N GLU A 19 -11.60 -0.53 -9.75
CA GLU A 19 -12.24 -0.26 -8.46
C GLU A 19 -11.26 0.37 -7.45
N ALA A 20 -10.04 -0.17 -7.33
CA ALA A 20 -9.02 0.36 -6.43
C ALA A 20 -8.59 1.79 -6.81
N CYS A 21 -8.57 2.13 -8.10
CA CYS A 21 -8.23 3.49 -8.53
C CYS A 21 -9.39 4.49 -8.44
N THR A 22 -10.63 4.02 -8.35
CA THR A 22 -11.84 4.87 -8.41
C THR A 22 -12.49 5.04 -7.05
N TYR A 23 -12.53 3.98 -6.24
CA TYR A 23 -13.23 3.95 -4.96
C TYR A 23 -12.24 3.83 -3.81
N LEU A 24 -12.06 4.95 -3.09
CA LEU A 24 -11.29 4.95 -1.85
C LEU A 24 -11.93 3.97 -0.84
N GLY A 25 -11.13 3.36 0.03
CA GLY A 25 -11.64 2.51 1.11
C GLY A 25 -12.55 3.29 2.05
N GLU A 26 -13.68 2.70 2.46
CA GLU A 26 -14.61 3.38 3.37
C GLU A 26 -13.95 3.65 4.73
N ASP A 27 -13.05 2.78 5.18
CA ASP A 27 -12.21 2.95 6.37
C ASP A 27 -11.31 4.21 6.29
N VAL A 28 -10.75 4.49 5.11
CA VAL A 28 -9.97 5.71 4.84
C VAL A 28 -10.89 6.93 4.75
N VAL A 29 -12.07 6.82 4.15
CA VAL A 29 -13.07 7.89 4.09
C VAL A 29 -13.51 8.28 5.51
N ASP A 30 -13.90 7.30 6.32
CA ASP A 30 -14.27 7.47 7.73
C ASP A 30 -13.15 8.13 8.54
N PHE A 31 -11.90 7.76 8.26
CA PHE A 31 -10.74 8.44 8.86
C PHE A 31 -10.69 9.91 8.47
N LEU A 32 -10.81 10.24 7.17
CA LEU A 32 -10.73 11.63 6.69
C LEU A 32 -11.83 12.50 7.30
N GLU A 33 -13.05 11.99 7.40
CA GLU A 33 -14.17 12.68 8.05
C GLU A 33 -13.85 13.02 9.51
N LYS A 34 -13.37 12.05 10.29
CA LYS A 34 -12.96 12.28 11.70
C LYS A 34 -11.72 13.16 11.80
N ALA A 35 -10.82 13.10 10.82
CA ALA A 35 -9.59 13.87 10.80
C ALA A 35 -9.84 15.37 10.66
N ILE A 36 -10.87 15.78 9.92
CA ILE A 36 -11.27 17.18 9.74
C ILE A 36 -11.60 17.84 11.10
N ASP A 37 -12.28 17.12 11.99
CA ASP A 37 -12.68 17.65 13.30
C ASP A 37 -11.50 17.80 14.27
N ARG A 38 -10.52 16.91 14.20
CA ARG A 38 -9.37 16.87 15.13
C ARG A 38 -8.14 17.63 14.66
N GLU A 39 -7.99 17.87 13.36
CA GLU A 39 -6.88 18.66 12.82
C GLU A 39 -6.90 20.07 13.42
N ARG A 40 -5.75 20.63 13.78
CA ARG A 40 -5.63 21.96 14.40
C ARG A 40 -5.31 23.07 13.40
N SER A 41 -4.64 22.73 12.29
CA SER A 41 -4.30 23.63 11.20
C SER A 41 -5.51 23.89 10.32
N GLU A 42 -5.89 25.16 10.13
CA GLU A 42 -6.97 25.55 9.23
C GLU A 42 -6.68 25.09 7.79
N THR A 43 -5.48 25.37 7.29
CA THR A 43 -4.99 24.87 6.00
C THR A 43 -5.00 23.34 5.93
N GLY A 44 -4.64 22.66 7.03
CA GLY A 44 -4.68 21.20 7.10
C GLY A 44 -6.10 20.65 6.97
N ARG A 45 -7.08 21.29 7.63
CA ARG A 45 -8.50 20.93 7.49
C ARG A 45 -9.00 21.12 6.06
N ASP A 46 -8.66 22.24 5.43
CA ASP A 46 -9.04 22.51 4.03
C ASP A 46 -8.51 21.44 3.08
N VAL A 47 -7.27 20.99 3.28
CA VAL A 47 -6.70 19.87 2.52
C VAL A 47 -7.51 18.60 2.74
N LEU A 48 -7.82 18.23 3.98
CA LEU A 48 -8.61 17.02 4.28
C LEU A 48 -10.00 17.06 3.63
N VAL A 49 -10.66 18.22 3.65
CA VAL A 49 -11.94 18.44 2.95
C VAL A 49 -11.78 18.22 1.45
N GLN A 50 -10.75 18.79 0.82
CA GLN A 50 -10.49 18.60 -0.60
C GLN A 50 -10.20 17.14 -0.97
N LEU A 51 -9.50 16.40 -0.10
CA LEU A 51 -9.26 14.96 -0.31
C LEU A 51 -10.57 14.17 -0.30
N LEU A 52 -11.48 14.49 0.63
CA LEU A 52 -12.80 13.86 0.72
C LEU A 52 -13.69 14.24 -0.47
N GLU A 53 -13.71 15.50 -0.88
CA GLU A 53 -14.41 15.96 -2.08
C GLU A 53 -13.89 15.27 -3.34
N ASN A 54 -12.57 15.13 -3.47
CA ASN A 54 -11.97 14.40 -4.59
C ASN A 54 -12.34 12.91 -4.57
N ALA A 55 -12.40 12.27 -3.41
CA ALA A 55 -12.84 10.88 -3.28
C ALA A 55 -14.31 10.70 -3.72
N ASN A 56 -15.19 11.62 -3.31
CA ASN A 56 -16.59 11.63 -3.74
C ASN A 56 -16.72 11.89 -5.24
N LEU A 57 -15.98 12.85 -5.79
CA LEU A 57 -15.99 13.16 -7.21
C LEU A 57 -15.48 11.98 -8.06
N ALA A 58 -14.43 11.29 -7.61
CA ALA A 58 -13.90 10.09 -8.26
C ALA A 58 -14.97 8.98 -8.34
N ARG A 59 -15.66 8.72 -7.22
CA ARG A 59 -16.79 7.79 -7.12
C ARG A 59 -17.95 8.18 -8.06
N ASP A 60 -18.39 9.44 -8.02
CA ASP A 60 -19.56 9.90 -8.76
C ASP A 60 -19.32 10.00 -10.28
N THR A 61 -18.08 10.28 -10.69
CA THR A 61 -17.72 10.44 -12.11
C THR A 61 -17.05 9.21 -12.72
N ASN A 62 -16.83 8.15 -11.94
CA ASN A 62 -16.06 6.97 -12.33
C ASN A 62 -14.68 7.35 -12.90
N ARG A 63 -13.98 8.24 -12.20
CA ARG A 63 -12.65 8.73 -12.57
C ARG A 63 -11.61 8.36 -11.52
N PRO A 64 -10.33 8.20 -11.91
CA PRO A 64 -9.29 7.86 -10.95
C PRO A 64 -9.11 8.93 -9.88
N LEU A 65 -8.90 8.50 -8.63
CA LEU A 65 -8.61 9.35 -7.46
C LEU A 65 -7.37 10.25 -7.66
N CYS A 66 -6.43 9.82 -8.50
CA CYS A 66 -5.16 10.49 -8.72
C CYS A 66 -4.71 10.32 -10.17
N GLN A 67 -4.02 11.33 -10.70
CA GLN A 67 -3.37 11.27 -12.02
C GLN A 67 -2.30 10.18 -12.09
N ASP A 68 -1.67 9.85 -10.96
CA ASP A 68 -0.76 8.71 -10.85
C ASP A 68 -1.50 7.48 -10.38
N THR A 69 -2.07 6.71 -11.31
CA THR A 69 -2.75 5.44 -11.04
C THR A 69 -1.80 4.30 -10.62
N GLY A 70 -0.50 4.57 -10.52
CA GLY A 70 0.49 3.67 -9.92
C GLY A 70 0.85 2.45 -10.76
N LEU A 71 1.82 1.68 -10.26
CA LEU A 71 2.14 0.34 -10.76
C LEU A 71 1.24 -0.69 -10.07
N ALA A 72 0.76 -1.68 -10.82
CA ALA A 72 -0.08 -2.72 -10.26
C ALA A 72 0.76 -3.64 -9.37
N VAL A 73 0.47 -3.65 -8.07
CA VAL A 73 0.93 -4.69 -7.14
C VAL A 73 -0.21 -5.66 -6.90
N VAL A 74 0.05 -6.95 -7.05
CA VAL A 74 -0.97 -7.99 -6.90
C VAL A 74 -0.49 -9.00 -5.87
N PHE A 75 -1.25 -9.18 -4.80
CA PHE A 75 -1.04 -10.26 -3.83
C PHE A 75 -2.03 -11.38 -4.12
N LEU A 76 -1.51 -12.59 -4.33
CA LEU A 76 -2.28 -13.81 -4.52
C LEU A 76 -2.01 -14.76 -3.35
N GLU A 77 -3.07 -15.10 -2.62
CA GLU A 77 -3.06 -16.23 -1.70
C GLU A 77 -3.77 -17.40 -2.38
N VAL A 78 -3.01 -18.42 -2.77
CA VAL A 78 -3.52 -19.58 -3.50
C VAL A 78 -3.67 -20.74 -2.53
N GLY A 79 -4.89 -21.24 -2.39
CA GLY A 79 -5.20 -22.43 -1.61
C GLY A 79 -4.38 -23.64 -2.07
N GLN A 80 -3.83 -24.40 -1.14
CA GLN A 80 -3.03 -25.60 -1.41
C GLN A 80 -3.80 -26.67 -2.20
N ASP A 81 -5.13 -26.65 -2.12
CA ASP A 81 -6.00 -27.56 -2.86
C ASP A 81 -6.44 -27.02 -4.23
N VAL A 82 -5.90 -25.86 -4.67
CA VAL A 82 -6.20 -25.24 -5.97
C VAL A 82 -5.23 -25.73 -7.05
N HIS A 83 -5.79 -26.06 -8.22
CA HIS A 83 -5.05 -26.26 -9.46
C HIS A 83 -5.45 -25.18 -10.47
N LEU A 84 -4.51 -24.31 -10.83
CA LEU A 84 -4.72 -23.26 -11.83
C LEU A 84 -4.62 -23.87 -13.24
N VAL A 85 -5.65 -23.67 -14.04
CA VAL A 85 -5.79 -24.20 -15.41
C VAL A 85 -6.04 -23.08 -16.41
N GLY A 86 -5.92 -23.37 -17.71
CA GLY A 86 -6.26 -22.42 -18.78
C GLY A 86 -5.13 -21.48 -19.22
N GLY A 87 -3.94 -21.53 -18.61
CA GLY A 87 -2.78 -20.75 -19.06
C GLY A 87 -1.77 -20.43 -17.96
N SER A 88 -0.88 -19.47 -18.24
CA SER A 88 0.06 -18.93 -17.26
C SER A 88 -0.64 -17.97 -16.31
N LEU A 89 -0.38 -18.12 -15.00
CA LEU A 89 -0.88 -17.20 -13.98
C LEU A 89 -0.32 -15.79 -14.16
N GLU A 90 0.97 -15.66 -14.48
CA GLU A 90 1.62 -14.36 -14.68
C GLU A 90 1.02 -13.62 -15.88
N GLU A 91 0.81 -14.33 -17.00
CA GLU A 91 0.18 -13.75 -18.20
C GLU A 91 -1.27 -13.34 -17.94
N ALA A 92 -2.01 -14.13 -17.15
CA ALA A 92 -3.38 -13.80 -16.76
C ALA A 92 -3.45 -12.54 -15.87
N VAL A 93 -2.53 -12.40 -14.92
CA VAL A 93 -2.43 -11.20 -14.08
C VAL A 93 -2.05 -9.98 -14.93
N ASP A 94 -1.03 -10.09 -15.80
CA ASP A 94 -0.61 -9.01 -16.68
C ASP A 94 -1.72 -8.60 -17.66
N GLU A 95 -2.47 -9.57 -18.18
CA GLU A 95 -3.63 -9.31 -19.03
C GLU A 95 -4.76 -8.62 -18.26
N GLY A 96 -4.98 -9.00 -17.01
CA GLY A 96 -5.92 -8.31 -16.12
C GLY A 96 -5.52 -6.84 -15.91
N VAL A 97 -4.23 -6.59 -15.65
CA VAL A 97 -3.68 -5.23 -15.52
C VAL A 97 -3.84 -4.44 -16.82
N ARG A 98 -3.47 -5.02 -17.97
CA ARG A 98 -3.60 -4.38 -19.29
C ARG A 98 -5.03 -3.95 -19.59
N ARG A 99 -6.00 -4.82 -19.32
CA ARG A 99 -7.44 -4.54 -19.47
C ARG A 99 -7.90 -3.48 -18.50
N GLY A 100 -7.67 -3.68 -17.20
CA GLY A 100 -8.10 -2.74 -16.16
C GLY A 100 -7.55 -1.33 -16.37
N TYR A 101 -6.28 -1.20 -16.77
CA TYR A 101 -5.68 0.10 -17.05
C TYR A 101 -6.17 0.75 -18.35
N THR A 102 -6.60 -0.04 -19.33
CA THR A 102 -7.15 0.49 -20.59
C THR A 102 -8.63 0.87 -20.42
N ASP A 103 -9.44 -0.03 -19.88
CA ASP A 103 -10.89 0.11 -19.75
C ASP A 103 -11.27 1.12 -18.65
N GLY A 104 -10.46 1.20 -17.59
CA GLY A 104 -10.61 2.20 -16.51
C GLY A 104 -10.05 3.59 -16.85
N TYR A 105 -9.54 3.80 -18.07
CA TYR A 105 -8.83 5.03 -18.47
C TYR A 105 -7.70 5.41 -17.49
N LEU A 106 -7.00 4.42 -16.94
CA LEU A 106 -5.92 4.62 -15.98
C LEU A 106 -4.62 5.00 -16.70
N ARG A 107 -3.73 5.70 -15.99
CA ARG A 107 -2.44 6.10 -16.54
C ARG A 107 -1.45 4.94 -16.55
N LYS A 108 -0.94 4.61 -17.74
CA LYS A 108 0.15 3.64 -17.92
C LYS A 108 1.48 4.29 -17.58
N SER A 109 2.01 3.98 -16.40
CA SER A 109 3.17 4.61 -15.77
C SER A 109 4.41 3.71 -15.75
N ALA A 110 4.29 2.43 -16.13
CA ALA A 110 5.42 1.51 -16.22
C ALA A 110 6.41 1.91 -17.33
N VAL A 111 7.69 1.79 -16.99
CA VAL A 111 8.82 2.18 -17.84
C VAL A 111 9.76 0.99 -17.98
N ALA A 112 10.00 0.58 -19.22
CA ALA A 112 11.04 -0.39 -19.58
C ALA A 112 12.41 0.28 -19.62
N ASP A 113 13.46 -0.50 -19.36
CA ASP A 113 14.86 -0.02 -19.33
C ASP A 113 15.05 1.19 -18.38
N PRO A 114 14.93 0.96 -17.05
CA PRO A 114 14.90 2.04 -16.06
C PRO A 114 16.21 2.85 -15.97
N ILE A 115 17.33 2.27 -16.38
CA ILE A 115 18.67 2.89 -16.37
C ILE A 115 19.01 3.51 -17.74
N GLY A 116 18.45 2.99 -18.84
CA GLY A 116 18.73 3.45 -20.20
C GLY A 116 17.61 4.30 -20.79
N ALA A 117 16.96 3.79 -21.83
CA ALA A 117 16.06 4.54 -22.71
C ALA A 117 14.71 4.92 -22.09
N ARG A 118 14.32 4.27 -20.97
CA ARG A 118 13.12 4.60 -20.19
C ARG A 118 11.83 4.73 -21.03
N LYS A 119 11.61 3.78 -21.94
CA LYS A 119 10.40 3.77 -22.79
C LYS A 119 9.19 3.29 -22.00
N ASN A 120 8.05 3.98 -22.14
CA ASN A 120 6.80 3.53 -21.54
C ASN A 120 6.36 2.18 -22.14
N THR A 121 5.81 1.28 -21.32
CA THR A 121 5.37 -0.05 -21.81
C THR A 121 4.04 0.00 -22.58
N GLY A 122 3.25 1.06 -22.41
CA GLY A 122 1.99 1.28 -23.13
C GLY A 122 0.77 0.60 -22.52
N ASP A 123 0.96 -0.27 -21.52
CA ASP A 123 -0.10 -1.05 -20.88
C ASP A 123 0.03 -1.19 -19.35
N ASN A 124 1.05 -0.55 -18.74
CA ASN A 124 1.36 -0.60 -17.31
C ASN A 124 1.85 -1.96 -16.78
N THR A 125 2.18 -2.91 -17.67
CA THR A 125 2.76 -4.21 -17.31
C THR A 125 4.30 -4.18 -17.33
N PRO A 126 5.00 -5.15 -16.70
CA PRO A 126 4.47 -6.26 -15.89
C PRO A 126 3.88 -5.79 -14.55
N ALA A 127 3.01 -6.61 -13.97
CA ALA A 127 2.52 -6.45 -12.61
C ALA A 127 3.56 -6.91 -11.58
N MET A 128 3.58 -6.30 -10.40
CA MET A 128 4.40 -6.76 -9.28
C MET A 128 3.62 -7.87 -8.56
N LEU A 129 3.77 -9.11 -9.05
CA LEU A 129 3.05 -10.26 -8.55
C LEU A 129 3.74 -10.88 -7.33
N HIS A 130 2.99 -11.02 -6.24
CA HIS A 130 3.40 -11.74 -5.04
C HIS A 130 2.44 -12.89 -4.76
N THR A 131 2.96 -14.12 -4.81
CA THR A 131 2.15 -15.32 -4.59
C THR A 131 2.54 -16.02 -3.29
N ARG A 132 1.55 -16.46 -2.52
CA ARG A 132 1.72 -17.30 -1.32
C ARG A 132 0.78 -18.49 -1.38
N ILE A 133 1.27 -19.67 -1.04
CA ILE A 133 0.42 -20.84 -0.83
C ILE A 133 -0.16 -20.80 0.58
N VAL A 134 -1.48 -20.99 0.71
CA VAL A 134 -2.21 -20.99 1.98
C VAL A 134 -3.10 -22.24 2.09
N PRO A 135 -3.52 -22.67 3.29
CA PRO A 135 -4.46 -23.78 3.41
C PRO A 135 -5.81 -23.50 2.72
N GLY A 136 -6.46 -24.55 2.20
CA GLY A 136 -7.81 -24.49 1.61
C GLY A 136 -7.84 -24.51 0.08
N ASP A 137 -9.00 -24.21 -0.48
CA ASP A 137 -9.35 -24.39 -1.90
C ASP A 137 -9.80 -23.09 -2.59
N LYS A 138 -9.44 -21.93 -2.01
CA LYS A 138 -9.81 -20.61 -2.53
C LYS A 138 -8.59 -19.85 -3.02
N VAL A 139 -8.81 -18.87 -3.89
CA VAL A 139 -7.78 -17.91 -4.30
C VAL A 139 -8.21 -16.52 -3.83
N LYS A 140 -7.45 -15.92 -2.91
CA LYS A 140 -7.63 -14.52 -2.53
C LYS A 140 -6.74 -13.66 -3.43
N ILE A 141 -7.32 -12.62 -4.02
CA ILE A 141 -6.66 -11.69 -4.92
C ILE A 141 -6.79 -10.30 -4.30
N ILE A 142 -5.67 -9.62 -4.07
CA ILE A 142 -5.62 -8.22 -3.66
C ILE A 142 -4.89 -7.43 -4.73
N VAL A 143 -5.50 -6.39 -5.27
CA VAL A 143 -4.86 -5.46 -6.20
C VAL A 143 -4.65 -4.13 -5.49
N ALA A 144 -3.39 -3.68 -5.42
CA ALA A 144 -2.97 -2.48 -4.72
C ALA A 144 -2.11 -1.57 -5.62
N PRO A 145 -2.71 -0.73 -6.47
CA PRO A 145 -1.96 0.15 -7.37
C PRO A 145 -1.13 1.18 -6.60
N LYS A 146 0.20 1.07 -6.71
CA LYS A 146 1.15 1.83 -5.89
C LYS A 146 1.67 3.06 -6.62
N GLY A 147 1.35 4.24 -6.09
CA GLY A 147 1.82 5.52 -6.64
C GLY A 147 3.32 5.70 -6.43
N GLY A 148 4.01 6.23 -7.45
CA GLY A 148 5.47 6.37 -7.43
C GLY A 148 5.97 7.38 -6.40
N GLY A 149 5.20 8.46 -6.17
CA GLY A 149 5.55 9.48 -5.18
C GLY A 149 5.72 8.91 -3.77
N ALA A 150 4.76 8.10 -3.32
CA ALA A 150 4.81 7.44 -2.02
C ALA A 150 5.81 6.27 -2.00
N GLU A 151 5.88 5.47 -3.07
CA GLU A 151 6.84 4.37 -3.15
C GLU A 151 8.29 4.85 -2.99
N ASN A 152 8.65 5.96 -3.63
CA ASN A 152 10.00 6.53 -3.58
C ASN A 152 10.42 7.03 -2.19
N MET A 153 9.46 7.26 -1.28
CA MET A 153 9.74 7.70 0.10
C MET A 153 9.86 6.53 1.09
N SER A 154 9.78 5.30 0.58
CA SER A 154 9.96 4.07 1.37
C SER A 154 11.44 3.78 1.60
N ALA A 155 11.77 3.10 2.69
CA ALA A 155 13.16 2.80 3.05
C ALA A 155 13.32 1.42 3.68
N ILE A 156 14.53 0.86 3.59
CA ILE A 156 14.93 -0.34 4.32
C ILE A 156 16.27 -0.12 5.01
N GLY A 157 16.33 -0.50 6.28
CA GLY A 157 17.50 -0.42 7.15
C GLY A 157 17.88 -1.81 7.67
N MET A 158 19.16 -2.16 7.52
CA MET A 158 19.74 -3.36 8.14
C MET A 158 20.39 -2.94 9.45
N LEU A 159 19.57 -2.81 10.50
CA LEU A 159 20.04 -2.30 11.79
C LEU A 159 20.85 -3.34 12.55
N LYS A 160 21.71 -2.87 13.44
CA LYS A 160 22.41 -3.72 14.40
C LYS A 160 21.45 -4.09 15.53
N PRO A 161 21.42 -5.34 16.02
CA PRO A 161 20.60 -5.73 17.16
C PRO A 161 20.79 -4.85 18.41
N ALA A 162 22.00 -4.32 18.61
CA ALA A 162 22.31 -3.40 19.71
C ALA A 162 21.55 -2.06 19.66
N GLN A 163 20.98 -1.68 18.52
CA GLN A 163 20.12 -0.51 18.39
C GLN A 163 18.72 -0.75 18.98
N GLY A 164 18.29 -2.01 19.07
CA GLY A 164 17.05 -2.43 19.72
C GLY A 164 15.78 -1.73 19.22
N ARG A 165 14.74 -1.73 20.06
CA ARG A 165 13.43 -1.13 19.80
C ARG A 165 13.55 0.36 19.41
N GLU A 166 14.30 1.14 20.19
CA GLU A 166 14.40 2.58 19.96
C GLU A 166 15.03 2.88 18.60
N GLY A 167 16.09 2.17 18.21
CA GLY A 167 16.70 2.36 16.90
C GLY A 167 15.78 2.00 15.73
N ALA A 168 14.87 1.05 15.92
CA ALA A 168 13.84 0.74 14.91
C ALA A 168 12.79 1.85 14.82
N ILE A 169 12.28 2.34 15.97
CA ILE A 169 11.33 3.47 16.02
C ILE A 169 11.93 4.72 15.37
N GLU A 170 13.16 5.08 15.75
CA GLU A 170 13.84 6.25 15.20
C GLU A 170 14.06 6.12 13.70
N PHE A 171 14.42 4.93 13.18
CA PHE A 171 14.50 4.71 11.74
C PHE A 171 13.16 4.93 11.02
N ILE A 172 12.06 4.48 11.62
CA ILE A 172 10.71 4.63 11.04
C ILE A 172 10.28 6.10 11.04
N VAL A 173 10.40 6.79 12.18
CA VAL A 173 10.04 8.20 12.32
C VAL A 173 10.93 9.09 11.44
N ASP A 174 12.24 8.81 11.36
CA ASP A 174 13.17 9.53 10.47
C ASP A 174 12.83 9.31 8.99
N THR A 175 12.35 8.12 8.61
CA THR A 175 11.87 7.87 7.25
C THR A 175 10.66 8.76 6.91
N VAL A 176 9.69 8.88 7.83
CA VAL A 176 8.53 9.78 7.67
C VAL A 176 8.96 11.25 7.63
N SER A 177 9.88 11.64 8.52
CA SER A 177 10.43 13.00 8.57
C SER A 177 11.12 13.39 7.26
N LYS A 178 11.97 12.51 6.72
CA LYS A 178 12.64 12.71 5.42
C LYS A 178 11.68 12.72 4.24
N ALA A 179 10.59 11.95 4.32
CA ALA A 179 9.55 11.96 3.29
C ALA A 179 8.83 13.32 3.23
N GLY A 180 8.53 13.91 4.38
CA GLY A 180 7.92 15.23 4.49
C GLY A 180 6.62 15.35 3.66
N PRO A 181 6.46 16.39 2.81
CA PRO A 181 5.27 16.58 1.97
C PRO A 181 5.18 15.62 0.78
N ASN A 182 6.29 14.99 0.37
CA ASN A 182 6.42 14.30 -0.91
C ASN A 182 5.42 13.15 -1.14
N PRO A 183 5.04 12.34 -0.13
CA PRO A 183 4.07 11.25 -0.32
C PRO A 183 2.62 11.72 -0.17
N CYS A 184 2.34 13.04 -0.26
CA CYS A 184 1.00 13.62 -0.15
C CYS A 184 0.27 13.19 1.14
N PRO A 185 0.76 13.60 2.33
CA PRO A 185 0.14 13.25 3.59
C PRO A 185 -1.32 13.75 3.69
N PRO A 186 -2.18 13.12 4.50
CA PRO A 186 -1.81 12.11 5.50
C PRO A 186 -1.46 10.75 4.88
N ILE A 187 -0.50 10.04 5.48
CA ILE A 187 0.06 8.78 4.95
C ILE A 187 -0.27 7.57 5.82
N LEU A 188 -0.38 6.39 5.21
CA LEU A 188 -0.27 5.11 5.91
C LEU A 188 1.20 4.68 5.96
N VAL A 189 1.63 4.16 7.12
CA VAL A 189 3.01 3.70 7.34
C VAL A 189 3.00 2.20 7.56
N GLY A 190 3.37 1.44 6.53
CA GLY A 190 3.56 0.00 6.64
C GLY A 190 4.98 -0.33 7.08
N VAL A 191 5.14 -1.25 8.04
CA VAL A 191 6.42 -1.58 8.66
C VAL A 191 6.63 -3.09 8.66
N GLY A 192 7.78 -3.51 8.17
CA GLY A 192 8.26 -4.89 8.24
C GLY A 192 9.44 -5.00 9.19
N LEU A 193 9.27 -5.75 10.28
CA LEU A 193 10.32 -6.00 11.28
C LEU A 193 10.84 -7.44 11.16
N GLY A 194 12.15 -7.57 11.04
CA GLY A 194 12.82 -8.87 10.98
C GLY A 194 12.75 -9.58 9.62
N GLY A 195 12.88 -10.90 9.63
CA GLY A 195 13.09 -11.68 8.41
C GLY A 195 14.46 -11.44 7.77
N THR A 196 14.49 -11.37 6.44
CA THR A 196 15.64 -11.06 5.58
C THR A 196 15.40 -9.73 4.85
N PHE A 197 16.39 -9.24 4.10
CA PHE A 197 16.33 -7.95 3.40
C PHE A 197 15.04 -7.81 2.57
N GLU A 198 14.78 -8.74 1.66
CA GLU A 198 13.63 -8.74 0.78
C GLU A 198 12.31 -9.00 1.52
N LYS A 199 12.34 -9.84 2.58
CA LYS A 199 11.14 -10.20 3.33
C LYS A 199 10.63 -9.04 4.18
N ALA A 200 11.51 -8.26 4.78
CA ALA A 200 11.13 -7.04 5.50
C ALA A 200 10.41 -6.06 4.58
N ALA A 201 10.96 -5.79 3.39
CA ALA A 201 10.33 -4.90 2.40
C ALA A 201 8.96 -5.42 1.93
N TYR A 202 8.83 -6.74 1.71
CA TYR A 202 7.55 -7.36 1.39
C TYR A 202 6.53 -7.17 2.52
N MET A 203 6.89 -7.45 3.79
CA MET A 203 6.01 -7.31 4.95
C MET A 203 5.57 -5.87 5.15
N ALA A 204 6.48 -4.90 5.01
CA ALA A 204 6.15 -3.49 5.07
C ALA A 204 5.08 -3.11 4.05
N LYS A 205 5.20 -3.60 2.80
CA LYS A 205 4.18 -3.35 1.76
C LYS A 205 2.87 -4.10 2.02
N HIS A 206 2.96 -5.37 2.45
CA HIS A 206 1.78 -6.21 2.70
C HIS A 206 0.96 -5.72 3.89
N SER A 207 1.61 -5.22 4.95
CA SER A 207 0.94 -4.67 6.13
C SER A 207 -0.06 -3.54 5.83
N LEU A 208 0.14 -2.81 4.72
CA LEU A 208 -0.74 -1.75 4.24
C LEU A 208 -2.11 -2.24 3.74
N MET A 209 -2.30 -3.56 3.63
CA MET A 209 -3.59 -4.16 3.26
C MET A 209 -4.53 -4.32 4.46
N ARG A 210 -4.09 -3.95 5.68
CA ARG A 210 -4.94 -3.89 6.86
C ARG A 210 -5.94 -2.74 6.78
N GLU A 211 -7.10 -2.95 7.39
CA GLU A 211 -8.15 -1.95 7.53
C GLU A 211 -7.71 -0.82 8.48
N VAL A 212 -7.95 0.42 8.08
CA VAL A 212 -7.66 1.61 8.89
C VAL A 212 -8.43 1.57 10.21
N GLY A 213 -7.72 1.81 11.32
CA GLY A 213 -8.24 1.71 12.68
C GLY A 213 -8.26 0.29 13.25
N SER A 214 -7.78 -0.72 12.51
CA SER A 214 -7.63 -2.08 13.05
C SER A 214 -6.45 -2.18 14.00
N THR A 215 -6.66 -2.79 15.17
CA THR A 215 -5.59 -3.02 16.15
C THR A 215 -4.78 -4.27 15.80
N ASN A 216 -3.45 -4.22 16.01
CA ASN A 216 -2.62 -5.42 15.88
C ASN A 216 -3.06 -6.52 16.87
N PRO A 217 -3.18 -7.79 16.44
CA PRO A 217 -3.52 -8.89 17.36
C PRO A 217 -2.44 -9.18 18.40
N ASP A 218 -1.17 -8.83 18.16
CA ASP A 218 -0.12 -8.85 19.19
C ASP A 218 -0.14 -7.53 19.98
N PRO A 219 -0.49 -7.54 21.28
CA PRO A 219 -0.57 -6.32 22.09
C PRO A 219 0.73 -5.51 22.16
N ARG A 220 1.89 -6.16 22.06
CA ARG A 220 3.20 -5.47 22.04
C ARG A 220 3.38 -4.69 20.75
N LEU A 221 2.93 -5.24 19.62
CA LEU A 221 2.99 -4.55 18.33
C LEU A 221 1.93 -3.46 18.24
N ALA A 222 0.74 -3.67 18.80
CA ALA A 222 -0.29 -2.62 18.89
C ALA A 222 0.22 -1.40 19.66
N GLU A 223 0.86 -1.60 20.82
CA GLU A 223 1.46 -0.49 21.57
C GLU A 223 2.57 0.23 20.77
N LEU A 224 3.31 -0.52 19.96
CA LEU A 224 4.37 0.02 19.10
C LEU A 224 3.79 0.83 17.91
N GLU A 225 2.71 0.35 17.29
CA GLU A 225 1.94 1.08 16.27
C GLU A 225 1.48 2.43 16.82
N ASP A 226 0.82 2.44 17.99
CA ASP A 226 0.37 3.67 18.67
C ASP A 226 1.52 4.63 19.00
N GLU A 227 2.67 4.10 19.45
CA GLU A 227 3.84 4.92 19.75
C GLU A 227 4.41 5.60 18.49
N ILE A 228 4.55 4.85 17.41
CA ILE A 228 5.09 5.37 16.14
C ILE A 228 4.11 6.36 15.53
N GLU A 229 2.80 6.09 15.55
CA GLU A 229 1.79 7.00 15.03
C GLU A 229 1.87 8.36 15.73
N ARG A 230 1.90 8.37 17.07
CA ARG A 230 2.06 9.61 17.86
C ARG A 230 3.33 10.34 17.48
N ARG A 231 4.49 9.67 17.47
CA ARG A 231 5.77 10.31 17.14
C ARG A 231 5.78 10.88 15.72
N CYS A 232 5.16 10.20 14.74
CA CYS A 232 5.05 10.71 13.38
C CYS A 232 4.12 11.93 13.28
N ASN A 233 3.02 11.95 14.02
CA ASN A 233 2.12 13.10 14.07
C ASN A 233 2.77 14.30 14.79
N ASP A 234 3.58 14.06 15.83
CA ASP A 234 4.35 15.09 16.55
C ASP A 234 5.43 15.78 15.70
N LEU A 235 5.80 15.21 14.54
CA LEU A 235 6.65 15.89 13.55
C LEU A 235 6.01 17.17 12.98
N GLY A 236 4.69 17.31 13.09
CA GLY A 236 3.96 18.50 12.67
C GLY A 236 3.93 18.73 11.15
N ILE A 237 4.20 17.71 10.33
CA ILE A 237 4.18 17.79 8.86
C ILE A 237 2.76 18.13 8.38
N GLY A 238 1.76 17.40 8.87
CA GLY A 238 0.34 17.64 8.60
C GLY A 238 -0.10 17.35 7.15
N PRO A 239 -1.38 17.58 6.84
CA PRO A 239 -1.95 17.34 5.51
C PRO A 239 -1.22 18.14 4.41
N ALA A 240 -0.92 17.47 3.30
CA ALA A 240 -0.08 17.97 2.19
C ALA A 240 1.31 18.53 2.59
N GLY A 241 1.74 18.35 3.85
CA GLY A 241 2.96 18.90 4.41
C GLY A 241 2.95 20.41 4.62
N LEU A 242 1.75 20.97 4.85
CA LEU A 242 1.53 22.41 5.10
C LEU A 242 1.44 22.75 6.59
N GLY A 243 1.87 21.85 7.46
CA GLY A 243 1.76 21.97 8.90
C GLY A 243 0.41 21.47 9.42
N GLY A 244 0.43 20.75 10.53
CA GLY A 244 -0.77 20.22 11.16
C GLY A 244 -0.49 19.04 12.09
N THR A 245 -1.56 18.48 12.64
CA THR A 245 -1.50 17.36 13.58
C THR A 245 -1.81 16.00 12.96
N VAL A 246 -2.28 15.97 11.71
CA VAL A 246 -2.64 14.74 10.99
C VAL A 246 -1.63 14.50 9.87
N THR A 247 -0.47 13.94 10.23
CA THR A 247 0.57 13.50 9.29
C THR A 247 0.32 12.06 8.83
N VAL A 248 -0.12 11.20 9.75
CA VAL A 248 -0.29 9.76 9.53
C VAL A 248 -1.77 9.39 9.70
N ILE A 249 -2.23 8.48 8.84
CA ILE A 249 -3.53 7.82 8.91
C ILE A 249 -3.50 6.70 9.94
N ASP A 250 -2.54 5.80 9.77
CA ASP A 250 -2.34 4.63 10.62
C ASP A 250 -0.91 4.07 10.43
N VAL A 251 -0.48 3.22 11.37
CA VAL A 251 0.79 2.49 11.32
C VAL A 251 0.51 1.01 11.43
N PHE A 252 1.01 0.21 10.49
CA PHE A 252 0.81 -1.24 10.50
C PHE A 252 2.15 -1.97 10.53
N ILE A 253 2.31 -2.86 11.52
CA ILE A 253 3.53 -3.63 11.72
C ILE A 253 3.27 -5.11 11.46
N GLU A 254 4.10 -5.69 10.60
CA GLU A 254 4.30 -7.13 10.49
C GLU A 254 5.69 -7.51 10.98
N GLU A 255 5.79 -8.58 11.77
CA GLU A 255 7.05 -9.04 12.35
C GLU A 255 7.33 -10.51 12.00
N LEU A 256 8.60 -10.82 11.71
CA LEU A 256 9.12 -12.18 11.63
C LEU A 256 10.43 -12.31 12.43
N PRO A 257 10.81 -13.53 12.83
CA PRO A 257 12.14 -13.78 13.37
C PRO A 257 13.24 -13.31 12.43
N ALA A 258 14.32 -12.79 12.99
CA ALA A 258 15.51 -12.37 12.25
C ALA A 258 16.73 -13.21 12.65
N HIS A 259 17.77 -13.19 11.81
CA HIS A 259 19.06 -13.74 12.19
C HIS A 259 19.66 -12.97 13.38
N ILE A 260 20.26 -13.64 14.36
CA ILE A 260 20.75 -13.03 15.62
C ILE A 260 21.72 -11.84 15.41
N ALA A 261 22.41 -11.78 14.28
CA ALA A 261 23.33 -10.69 13.93
C ALA A 261 22.69 -9.49 13.21
N SER A 262 21.40 -9.57 12.85
CA SER A 262 20.73 -8.61 11.98
C SER A 262 19.37 -8.20 12.53
N MET A 263 18.99 -6.93 12.33
CA MET A 263 17.65 -6.44 12.64
C MET A 263 17.11 -5.65 11.43
N PRO A 264 16.61 -6.34 10.38
CA PRO A 264 15.97 -5.69 9.25
C PRO A 264 14.74 -4.90 9.69
N VAL A 265 14.63 -3.66 9.21
CA VAL A 265 13.46 -2.80 9.38
C VAL A 265 13.16 -2.17 8.04
N ALA A 266 11.96 -2.36 7.51
CA ALA A 266 11.52 -1.71 6.29
C ALA A 266 10.27 -0.87 6.55
N VAL A 267 10.17 0.25 5.85
CA VAL A 267 9.03 1.18 5.87
C VAL A 267 8.54 1.31 4.45
N ASN A 268 7.26 1.01 4.20
CA ASN A 268 6.59 1.31 2.94
C ASN A 268 5.55 2.42 3.19
N ILE A 269 5.77 3.58 2.57
CA ILE A 269 4.86 4.72 2.73
C ILE A 269 3.74 4.62 1.69
N GLN A 270 2.50 4.80 2.13
CA GLN A 270 1.32 4.88 1.27
C GLN A 270 0.65 6.24 1.44
N CYS A 271 0.38 6.92 0.32
CA CYS A 271 -0.28 8.23 0.33
C CYS A 271 -1.76 8.11 0.70
N HIS A 272 -2.42 9.26 0.93
CA HIS A 272 -3.86 9.35 1.17
C HIS A 272 -4.73 8.66 0.09
N SER A 273 -4.22 8.53 -1.14
CA SER A 273 -4.82 7.67 -2.18
C SER A 273 -4.46 6.21 -1.89
N ALA A 274 -4.93 5.70 -0.75
CA ALA A 274 -4.75 4.33 -0.26
C ALA A 274 -5.65 3.39 -1.07
N ARG A 275 -5.09 2.86 -2.15
CA ARG A 275 -5.81 2.08 -3.17
C ARG A 275 -5.50 0.61 -3.00
N HIS A 276 -6.46 -0.12 -2.44
CA HIS A 276 -6.47 -1.57 -2.54
C HIS A 276 -7.92 -2.08 -2.58
N LYS A 277 -8.14 -3.18 -3.30
CA LYS A 277 -9.39 -3.95 -3.28
C LYS A 277 -9.06 -5.42 -3.33
N GLU A 278 -9.93 -6.23 -2.74
CA GLU A 278 -9.75 -7.67 -2.69
C GLU A 278 -10.99 -8.45 -3.11
N VAL A 279 -10.78 -9.67 -3.60
CA VAL A 279 -11.83 -10.66 -3.84
C VAL A 279 -11.31 -12.04 -3.51
N VAL A 280 -12.21 -12.94 -3.12
CA VAL A 280 -11.94 -14.36 -2.99
C VAL A 280 -12.72 -15.10 -4.07
N ILE A 281 -12.02 -15.90 -4.87
CA ILE A 281 -12.61 -16.80 -5.87
C ILE A 281 -12.47 -18.26 -5.43
#